data_AF-A0A962BUB8-F1
#
_entry.id   AF-A0A962BUB8-F1
#
_cell.length_a   1.000
_cell.length_b   1.000
_cell.length_c   1.000
_cell.angle_alpha   90.00
_cell.angle_beta   90.00
_cell.angle_gamma   90.00
#
_symmetry.space_group_name_H-M   'P 1'
#
loop_
_entity.id
_entity.type
_entity.pdbx_description
1 polymer ?
#
loop_
_entity_poly.entity_id
_entity_poly.type
_entity_poly.pdbx_seq_one_letter_code
_entity_poly.pdbx_strand_id
1 'polypeptide(L)'
;MSSIRRLLAVGLGLLPVLATAEPCALIHRDGLEAEPQGNWPVTLMVRNLGAGRGATFLLNSGSPLAVTSDGLYCFGATVGSGETFEVIVSVQPGTGPNCELTDQTGQAGAPVVAVADCGLSLWNTLIWDQGDWN
;
A
#
# COMPACT_ATOMS: atom_id res chain seq x y z
N MET A 1 -38.95 53.92 -8.52
CA MET A 1 -37.70 53.93 -9.30
C MET A 1 -36.56 53.47 -8.40
N SER A 2 -35.83 52.42 -8.81
CA SER A 2 -34.46 52.06 -8.39
C SER A 2 -34.25 51.53 -6.96
N SER A 3 -33.56 50.43 -6.67
CA SER A 3 -32.90 49.39 -7.47
C SER A 3 -32.54 48.24 -6.50
N ILE A 4 -32.76 47.01 -6.95
CA ILE A 4 -32.36 45.77 -6.29
C ILE A 4 -30.81 45.70 -6.29
N ARG A 5 -30.18 45.75 -5.11
CA ARG A 5 -28.73 45.53 -4.99
C ARG A 5 -28.44 44.03 -5.00
N ARG A 6 -27.67 43.67 -6.03
CA ARG A 6 -27.17 42.35 -6.44
C ARG A 6 -26.64 41.50 -5.28
N LEU A 7 -26.98 40.21 -5.34
CA LEU A 7 -26.32 39.11 -4.64
C LEU A 7 -24.80 39.16 -4.87
N LEU A 8 -24.03 39.15 -3.78
CA LEU A 8 -22.65 38.71 -3.79
C LEU A 8 -22.62 37.34 -3.12
N ALA A 9 -22.61 36.31 -3.97
CA ALA A 9 -22.25 34.96 -3.54
C ALA A 9 -20.79 35.01 -3.08
N VAL A 10 -20.57 34.98 -1.77
CA VAL A 10 -19.25 34.72 -1.21
C VAL A 10 -19.01 33.23 -1.43
N GLY A 11 -18.33 32.90 -2.52
CA GLY A 11 -17.77 31.58 -2.75
C GLY A 11 -16.80 31.26 -1.63
N LEU A 12 -17.28 30.55 -0.62
CA LEU A 12 -16.41 29.92 0.37
C LEU A 12 -15.70 28.79 -0.39
N GLY A 13 -14.40 29.01 -0.59
CA GLY A 13 -13.57 28.22 -1.47
C GLY A 13 -13.66 26.73 -1.20
N LEU A 14 -13.75 25.97 -2.29
CA LEU A 14 -13.17 24.63 -2.33
C LEU A 14 -11.69 24.77 -1.96
N LEU A 15 -11.37 24.57 -0.68
CA LEU A 15 -10.02 24.14 -0.34
C LEU A 15 -9.82 22.83 -1.11
N PRO A 16 -8.79 22.73 -1.98
CA PRO A 16 -8.42 21.41 -2.46
C PRO A 16 -8.05 20.63 -1.21
N VAL A 17 -8.82 19.58 -0.94
CA VAL A 17 -8.41 18.56 0.03
C VAL A 17 -7.10 18.03 -0.54
N LEU A 18 -5.98 18.56 -0.03
CA LEU A 18 -4.70 17.91 -0.19
C LEU A 18 -4.93 16.55 0.46
N ALA A 19 -5.08 15.53 -0.38
CA ALA A 19 -5.07 14.15 0.04
C ALA A 19 -3.68 13.86 0.60
N THR A 20 -3.44 14.28 1.85
CA THR A 20 -2.37 13.74 2.65
C THR A 20 -2.70 12.26 2.78
N ALA A 21 -1.80 11.39 2.34
CA ALA A 21 -1.95 9.95 2.51
C ALA A 21 -2.29 9.68 3.99
N GLU A 22 -3.54 9.33 4.26
CA GLU A 22 -3.98 9.00 5.61
C GLU A 22 -3.18 7.76 6.05
N PRO A 23 -2.55 7.78 7.25
CA PRO A 23 -1.87 6.60 7.76
C PRO A 23 -2.89 5.47 7.74
N CYS A 24 -2.55 4.33 7.13
CA CYS A 24 -3.40 3.14 6.98
C CYS A 24 -4.39 3.04 8.14
N ALA A 25 -5.59 3.59 7.94
CA ALA A 25 -6.44 3.91 9.06
C ALA A 25 -7.02 2.58 9.57
N LEU A 26 -6.49 2.08 10.68
CA LEU A 26 -7.22 1.13 11.50
C LEU A 26 -8.40 1.91 12.07
N ILE A 27 -9.52 1.84 11.36
CA ILE A 27 -10.80 2.40 11.80
C ILE A 27 -11.16 1.73 13.13
N HIS A 28 -10.93 2.43 14.23
CA HIS A 28 -11.53 2.12 15.52
C HIS A 28 -11.69 3.39 16.34
N ARG A 29 -12.83 4.10 16.20
CA ARG A 29 -13.04 5.37 16.93
C ARG A 29 -14.42 5.51 17.56
N ASP A 30 -15.04 4.42 17.99
CA ASP A 30 -16.42 4.49 18.51
C ASP A 30 -16.76 3.46 19.59
N GLY A 31 -16.16 2.26 19.57
CA GLY A 31 -16.22 1.30 20.68
C GLY A 31 -17.61 0.84 21.15
N LEU A 32 -18.69 1.01 20.39
CA LEU A 32 -20.04 0.59 20.82
C LEU A 32 -20.88 -0.20 19.81
N GLU A 33 -20.46 -0.34 18.54
CA GLU A 33 -21.12 -1.24 17.60
C GLU A 33 -20.04 -1.93 16.76
N ALA A 34 -20.01 -3.26 16.78
CA ALA A 34 -19.09 -4.03 15.95
C ALA A 34 -19.59 -4.01 14.50
N GLU A 35 -18.95 -3.21 13.64
CA GLU A 35 -19.16 -3.18 12.19
C GLU A 35 -17.79 -3.28 11.48
N PRO A 36 -17.68 -4.13 10.45
CA PRO A 36 -17.27 -5.52 10.64
C PRO A 36 -15.78 -5.66 10.96
N GLN A 37 -15.42 -6.62 11.81
CA GLN A 37 -14.08 -7.26 11.79
C GLN A 37 -13.88 -8.11 10.51
N GLY A 38 -14.40 -7.59 9.40
CA GLY A 38 -14.65 -8.30 8.17
C GLY A 38 -13.92 -7.69 6.99
N ASN A 39 -13.10 -6.66 7.17
CA ASN A 39 -12.24 -6.09 6.15
C ASN A 39 -10.89 -5.68 6.74
N TRP A 40 -9.81 -6.13 6.14
CA TRP A 40 -8.44 -5.95 6.63
C TRP A 40 -7.62 -5.14 5.61
N PRO A 41 -6.82 -4.15 6.06
CA PRO A 41 -5.93 -3.44 5.16
C PRO A 41 -4.79 -4.37 4.73
N VAL A 42 -4.39 -4.23 3.46
CA VAL A 42 -3.16 -4.83 2.95
C VAL A 42 -2.17 -3.70 2.72
N THR A 43 -0.98 -3.85 3.30
CA THR A 43 0.13 -2.91 3.18
C THR A 43 1.30 -3.56 2.47
N LEU A 44 2.19 -2.73 1.92
CA LEU A 44 3.37 -3.16 1.22
C LEU A 44 4.61 -2.54 1.88
N MET A 45 5.52 -3.38 2.37
CA MET A 45 6.84 -2.94 2.79
C MET A 45 7.85 -3.15 1.67
N VAL A 46 8.42 -2.07 1.15
CA VAL A 46 9.41 -2.08 0.08
C VAL A 46 10.81 -1.88 0.67
N ARG A 47 11.75 -2.72 0.26
CA ARG A 47 13.15 -2.65 0.67
C ARG A 47 14.09 -2.88 -0.50
N ASN A 48 15.29 -2.31 -0.42
CA ASN A 48 16.36 -2.49 -1.40
C ASN A 48 16.01 -2.03 -2.82
N LEU A 49 15.04 -1.12 -2.99
CA LEU A 49 14.65 -0.60 -4.30
C LEU A 49 15.76 0.24 -4.94
N GLY A 50 16.55 0.97 -4.16
CA GLY A 50 17.63 1.80 -4.67
C GLY A 50 17.18 3.11 -5.32
N ALA A 51 18.06 4.11 -5.31
CA ALA A 51 17.74 5.45 -5.78
C ALA A 51 17.48 5.51 -7.30
N GLY A 52 16.51 6.32 -7.72
CA GLY A 52 16.18 6.53 -9.13
C GLY A 52 15.45 5.36 -9.80
N ARG A 53 15.02 4.35 -9.02
CA ARG A 53 14.27 3.19 -9.49
C ARG A 53 12.81 3.32 -9.06
N GLY A 54 11.93 2.59 -9.74
CA GLY A 54 10.52 2.53 -9.40
C GLY A 54 9.87 1.24 -9.84
N ALA A 55 8.89 0.79 -9.07
CA ALA A 55 8.12 -0.42 -9.33
C ALA A 55 6.63 -0.14 -9.12
N THR A 56 5.77 -0.96 -9.71
CA THR A 56 4.32 -0.85 -9.54
C THR A 56 3.75 -2.16 -9.04
N PHE A 57 2.91 -2.10 -8.02
CA PHE A 57 2.26 -3.24 -7.40
C PHE A 57 0.75 -3.15 -7.54
N LEU A 58 0.08 -4.30 -7.55
CA LEU A 58 -1.38 -4.39 -7.56
C LEU A 58 -1.82 -5.31 -6.43
N LEU A 59 -2.96 -4.97 -5.81
CA LEU A 59 -3.69 -5.84 -4.89
C LEU A 59 -4.97 -6.31 -5.58
N ASN A 60 -5.18 -7.62 -5.73
CA ASN A 60 -6.40 -8.22 -6.29
C ASN A 60 -6.88 -7.55 -7.60
N SER A 61 -5.97 -7.21 -8.51
CA SER A 61 -6.24 -6.46 -9.76
C SER A 61 -6.84 -5.04 -9.58
N GLY A 62 -6.73 -4.46 -8.39
CA GLY A 62 -7.21 -3.13 -8.05
C GLY A 62 -6.37 -1.98 -8.63
N SER A 63 -6.32 -0.86 -7.91
CA SER A 63 -5.55 0.31 -8.38
C SER A 63 -4.04 0.09 -8.26
N PRO A 64 -3.23 0.48 -9.28
CA PRO A 64 -1.79 0.36 -9.24
C PRO A 64 -1.17 1.27 -8.18
N LEU A 65 -0.29 0.70 -7.37
CA LEU A 65 0.54 1.39 -6.39
C LEU A 65 1.97 1.53 -6.94
N ALA A 66 2.30 2.72 -7.45
CA ALA A 66 3.65 3.05 -7.89
C ALA A 66 4.51 3.49 -6.70
N VAL A 67 5.71 2.92 -6.58
CA VAL A 67 6.69 3.23 -5.54
C VAL A 67 8.03 3.64 -6.16
N THR A 68 8.72 4.58 -5.53
CA THR A 68 10.02 5.12 -5.99
C THR A 68 11.08 5.15 -4.89
N SER A 69 10.75 4.65 -3.71
CA SER A 69 11.66 4.56 -2.56
C SER A 69 11.31 3.37 -1.68
N ASP A 70 12.21 3.03 -0.77
CA ASP A 70 11.93 2.08 0.31
C ASP A 70 10.96 2.69 1.33
N GLY A 71 10.16 1.85 1.98
CA GLY A 71 9.19 2.31 2.98
C GLY A 71 7.94 1.43 3.05
N LEU A 72 7.00 1.85 3.89
CA LEU A 72 5.70 1.21 4.04
C LEU A 72 4.63 1.99 3.26
N TYR A 73 3.87 1.29 2.43
CA TYR A 73 2.87 1.84 1.54
C TYR A 73 1.51 1.18 1.77
N CYS A 74 0.44 1.95 1.56
CA CYS A 74 -0.94 1.48 1.67
C CYS A 74 -1.56 1.39 0.27
N PHE A 75 -2.25 0.29 -0.06
CA PHE A 75 -3.02 0.20 -1.32
C PHE A 75 -4.30 1.05 -1.30
N GLY A 76 -4.72 1.55 -0.13
CA GLY A 76 -5.98 2.28 0.05
C GLY A 76 -7.24 1.40 -0.07
N ALA A 77 -7.08 0.12 -0.40
CA ALA A 77 -8.13 -0.89 -0.43
C ALA A 77 -7.99 -1.86 0.74
N THR A 78 -9.12 -2.40 1.18
CA THR A 78 -9.20 -3.44 2.22
C THR A 78 -9.75 -4.74 1.62
N VAL A 79 -9.33 -5.87 2.15
CA VAL A 79 -9.78 -7.21 1.73
C VAL A 79 -10.69 -7.80 2.79
N GLY A 80 -11.79 -8.42 2.37
CA GLY A 80 -12.76 -9.03 3.29
C GLY A 80 -12.13 -10.11 4.19
N SER A 81 -12.68 -10.35 5.37
CA SER A 81 -12.19 -11.41 6.26
C SER A 81 -12.51 -12.76 5.65
N GLY A 82 -11.51 -13.63 5.53
CA GLY A 82 -11.60 -14.90 4.83
C GLY A 82 -11.52 -14.79 3.31
N GLU A 83 -11.55 -13.57 2.75
CA GLU A 83 -11.33 -13.36 1.32
C GLU A 83 -9.84 -13.48 0.99
N THR A 84 -9.56 -13.94 -0.23
CA THR A 84 -8.19 -14.06 -0.72
C THR A 84 -7.63 -12.70 -1.10
N PHE A 85 -6.40 -12.43 -0.68
CA PHE A 85 -5.59 -11.36 -1.21
C PHE A 85 -4.46 -11.93 -2.07
N GLU A 86 -4.09 -11.17 -3.09
CA GLU A 86 -2.93 -11.40 -3.95
C GLU A 86 -2.31 -10.05 -4.29
N VAL A 87 -1.06 -9.86 -3.88
CA VAL A 87 -0.20 -8.76 -4.26
C VAL A 87 0.72 -9.25 -5.37
N ILE A 88 0.76 -8.51 -6.48
CA ILE A 88 1.62 -8.80 -7.62
C ILE A 88 2.49 -7.60 -7.97
N VAL A 89 3.66 -7.89 -8.56
CA VAL A 89 4.47 -6.87 -9.23
C VAL A 89 3.91 -6.69 -10.65
N SER A 90 3.23 -5.57 -10.90
CA SER A 90 2.71 -5.24 -12.23
C SER A 90 3.78 -4.65 -13.14
N VAL A 91 4.72 -3.88 -12.57
CA VAL A 91 5.87 -3.32 -13.30
C VAL A 91 7.11 -3.48 -12.44
N GLN A 92 8.09 -4.22 -12.94
CA GLN A 92 9.41 -4.36 -12.33
C GLN A 92 10.23 -3.07 -12.50
N PRO A 93 11.24 -2.82 -11.65
CA PRO A 93 12.22 -1.77 -11.90
C PRO A 93 12.85 -1.90 -13.28
N GLY A 94 12.85 -0.82 -14.06
CA GLY A 94 13.44 -0.81 -15.41
C GLY A 94 14.96 -1.00 -15.43
N THR A 95 15.63 -0.86 -14.29
CA THR A 95 17.05 -1.14 -14.08
C THR A 95 17.25 -1.83 -12.73
N GLY A 96 18.33 -2.61 -12.59
CA GLY A 96 18.65 -3.33 -11.36
C GLY A 96 17.88 -4.64 -11.17
N PRO A 97 17.96 -5.27 -9.98
CA PRO A 97 17.29 -6.54 -9.68
C PRO A 97 15.76 -6.42 -9.60
N ASN A 98 15.07 -7.50 -9.93
CA ASN A 98 13.62 -7.58 -9.80
C ASN A 98 13.20 -7.55 -8.32
N CYS A 99 12.01 -7.02 -8.07
CA CYS A 99 11.30 -7.18 -6.80
C CYS A 99 10.76 -8.60 -6.69
N GLU A 100 11.12 -9.28 -5.60
CA GLU A 100 10.53 -10.52 -5.13
C GLU A 100 9.56 -10.21 -4.00
N LEU A 101 8.42 -10.89 -4.01
CA LEU A 101 7.36 -10.68 -3.03
C LEU A 101 7.29 -11.85 -2.05
N THR A 102 7.13 -11.54 -0.76
CA THR A 102 6.76 -12.51 0.29
C THR A 102 5.48 -12.06 0.98
N ASP A 103 4.76 -13.01 1.59
CA ASP A 103 3.46 -12.78 2.23
C ASP A 103 2.46 -12.10 1.29
N GLN A 104 2.58 -12.41 0.00
CA GLN A 104 1.88 -11.72 -1.08
C GLN A 104 0.54 -12.35 -1.41
N THR A 105 0.28 -13.58 -0.96
CA THR A 105 -1.03 -14.21 -1.10
C THR A 105 -1.48 -14.85 0.21
N GLY A 106 -2.79 -15.00 0.36
CA GLY A 106 -3.37 -15.66 1.52
C GLY A 106 -4.83 -15.26 1.73
N GLN A 107 -5.40 -15.68 2.85
CA GLN A 107 -6.70 -15.19 3.29
C GLN A 107 -6.50 -14.08 4.32
N ALA A 108 -7.23 -12.99 4.17
CA ALA A 108 -7.16 -11.90 5.12
C ALA A 108 -7.92 -12.28 6.40
N GLY A 109 -7.22 -12.56 7.49
CA GLY A 109 -7.81 -12.76 8.83
C GLY A 109 -7.45 -11.66 9.84
N ALA A 110 -6.54 -10.77 9.43
CA ALA A 110 -5.98 -9.66 10.18
C ALA A 110 -5.35 -8.68 9.17
N PRO A 111 -4.88 -7.48 9.60
CA PRO A 111 -4.09 -6.62 8.72
C PRO A 111 -2.89 -7.37 8.13
N VAL A 112 -2.67 -7.22 6.82
CA VAL A 112 -1.62 -7.92 6.09
C VAL A 112 -0.48 -6.96 5.74
N VAL A 113 0.75 -7.44 5.84
CA VAL A 113 1.94 -6.74 5.36
C VAL A 113 2.63 -7.65 4.35
N ALA A 114 2.47 -7.37 3.06
CA ALA A 114 3.27 -7.99 2.02
C ALA A 114 4.64 -7.31 1.98
N VAL A 115 5.69 -8.06 1.68
CA VAL A 115 7.06 -7.52 1.61
C VAL A 115 7.56 -7.64 0.18
N ALA A 116 8.06 -6.55 -0.38
CA ALA A 116 8.79 -6.50 -1.64
C ALA A 116 10.27 -6.26 -1.36
N ASP A 117 11.10 -7.26 -1.63
CA ASP A 117 12.54 -7.11 -1.67
C ASP A 117 12.99 -6.91 -3.12
N CYS A 118 13.43 -5.69 -3.43
CA CYS A 118 13.86 -5.28 -4.76
C CYS A 118 15.39 -5.26 -4.91
N GLY A 119 16.08 -5.95 -4.00
CA GLY A 119 17.51 -6.17 -4.00
C GLY A 119 17.90 -7.51 -4.59
N LEU A 120 19.21 -7.79 -4.64
CA LEU A 120 19.66 -9.15 -4.83
C LEU A 120 19.26 -9.91 -3.57
N SER A 121 18.32 -10.86 -3.70
CA SER A 121 17.86 -11.71 -2.60
C SER A 121 19.07 -12.34 -1.89
N LEU A 122 19.51 -11.76 -0.78
CA LEU A 122 20.68 -12.27 -0.06
C LEU A 122 20.34 -13.59 0.67
N TRP A 123 19.06 -13.98 0.70
CA TRP A 123 18.61 -15.31 1.09
C TRP A 123 19.16 -16.43 0.16
N ASN A 124 19.62 -16.08 -1.05
CA ASN A 124 20.36 -16.99 -1.95
C ASN A 124 21.90 -16.82 -1.86
N THR A 125 22.42 -15.75 -1.26
CA THR A 125 23.89 -15.57 -1.16
C THR A 125 24.46 -15.81 0.24
N LEU A 126 23.60 -16.13 1.22
CA LEU A 126 23.97 -16.84 2.44
C LEU A 126 23.75 -18.35 2.32
N ILE A 127 24.08 -18.96 1.17
CA ILE A 127 24.27 -20.43 1.03
C ILE A 127 25.53 -20.92 1.78
N TRP A 128 26.17 -20.09 2.59
CA TRP A 128 27.34 -20.48 3.41
C TRP A 128 27.02 -20.77 4.89
N ASP A 129 25.77 -20.66 5.35
CA ASP A 129 25.37 -21.18 6.67
C ASP A 129 24.56 -22.50 6.59
N GLN A 130 24.40 -23.08 5.39
CA GLN A 130 24.00 -24.49 5.28
C GLN A 130 25.21 -25.40 5.54
N GLY A 131 25.55 -25.52 6.82
CA GLY A 131 26.11 -26.75 7.36
C GLY A 131 27.57 -27.07 7.04
N ASP A 132 28.48 -26.17 7.43
CA ASP A 132 29.87 -26.57 7.72
C ASP A 132 29.92 -27.27 9.10
N TRP A 133 29.21 -28.41 9.19
CA TRP A 133 29.28 -29.32 10.34
C TRP A 133 30.17 -30.51 9.97
N ASN A 134 31.48 -30.30 10.21
CA ASN A 134 32.52 -31.31 10.46
C ASN A 134 33.04 -32.12 9.28
#